data_AF-X8DME7-F1
#
_entry.id   AF-X8DME7-F1
#
_cell.length_a   1.000
_cell.length_b   1.000
_cell.length_c   1.000
_cell.angle_alpha   90.00
_cell.angle_beta   90.00
_cell.angle_gamma   90.00
#
_symmetry.space_group_name_H-M   'P 1'
#
loop_
_entity.id
_entity.type
_entity.pdbx_description
1 polymer ?
#
loop_
_entity_poly.entity_id
_entity_poly.type
_entity_poly.pdbx_seq_one_letter_code
_entity_poly.pdbx_strand_id
1 'polypeptide(L)'
;MTMTVDTPVAEASDTPDKPKRAAGKRTKTLQLTLTVTGTADGEWHAELKQGSTHVVRDLAVAAAAVSRAARELHEDLSTPIDAVIEEARSQQAAKVAALEAELEAARKALACLD
;
A
#
# COMPACT_ATOMS: atom_id res chain seq x y z
N MET A 1 81.15 17.76 30.53
CA MET A 1 80.95 16.48 31.23
C MET A 1 79.74 16.65 32.11
N THR A 2 78.64 15.92 31.81
CA THR A 2 77.42 15.66 32.64
C THR A 2 76.58 16.87 33.06
N MET A 3 75.25 16.89 33.14
CA MET A 3 74.16 15.91 32.91
C MET A 3 72.81 16.72 32.95
N THR A 4 71.87 16.31 32.10
CA THR A 4 70.40 16.08 32.33
C THR A 4 69.46 17.13 32.98
N VAL A 5 68.34 17.40 32.29
CA VAL A 5 66.89 17.38 32.70
C VAL A 5 66.12 18.15 31.62
N ASP A 6 65.42 17.51 30.68
CA ASP A 6 64.08 16.89 30.74
C ASP A 6 62.91 17.85 31.01
N THR A 7 61.83 17.61 30.25
CA THR A 7 60.44 18.06 30.37
C THR A 7 60.01 19.31 29.56
N PRO A 8 59.29 19.13 28.43
CA PRO A 8 58.39 20.15 27.91
C PRO A 8 57.02 20.01 28.58
N VAL A 9 56.60 21.02 29.36
CA VAL A 9 55.21 21.16 29.83
C VAL A 9 54.37 21.64 28.65
N ALA A 10 53.60 20.73 28.09
CA ALA A 10 52.50 21.03 27.18
C ALA A 10 51.26 21.36 28.02
N GLU A 11 50.89 22.63 28.10
CA GLU A 11 49.57 23.06 28.58
C GLU A 11 49.17 24.38 27.91
N ALA A 12 48.30 24.25 26.91
CA ALA A 12 47.42 25.32 26.43
C ALA A 12 46.20 24.64 25.83
N SER A 13 45.31 24.20 26.71
CA SER A 13 43.97 23.70 26.41
C SER A 13 43.07 24.89 26.05
N ASP A 14 43.07 25.27 24.78
CA ASP A 14 41.98 26.07 24.18
C ASP A 14 41.09 25.10 23.41
N THR A 15 40.03 24.61 24.06
CA THR A 15 38.97 23.89 23.37
C THR A 15 37.94 24.90 22.88
N PRO A 16 37.75 25.07 21.56
CA PRO A 16 36.65 25.86 21.05
C PRO A 16 35.35 25.12 21.37
N ASP A 17 34.46 25.83 22.06
CA ASP A 17 33.09 25.43 22.36
C ASP A 17 32.41 24.91 21.09
N LYS A 18 32.20 23.58 21.01
CA LYS A 18 31.49 22.98 19.88
C LYS A 18 30.04 23.46 19.95
N PRO A 19 29.51 24.11 18.90
CA PRO A 19 28.12 24.55 18.93
C PRO A 19 27.22 23.32 19.10
N LYS A 20 26.47 23.30 20.21
CA LYS A 20 25.38 22.34 20.43
C LYS A 20 24.48 22.40 19.20
N ARG A 21 24.59 21.38 18.33
CA ARG A 21 23.63 21.16 17.26
C ARG A 21 22.27 21.02 17.94
N ALA A 22 21.47 22.08 17.84
CA ALA A 22 20.06 22.03 18.16
C ALA A 22 19.50 20.81 17.43
N ALA A 23 19.01 19.83 18.19
CA ALA A 23 18.32 18.68 17.66
C ALA A 23 17.04 19.21 17.01
N GLY A 24 17.16 19.64 15.75
CA GLY A 24 16.04 19.96 14.91
C GLY A 24 15.10 18.77 14.98
N LYS A 25 13.85 19.03 15.39
CA LYS A 25 12.75 18.08 15.27
C LYS A 25 12.78 17.55 13.85
N ARG A 26 13.40 16.38 13.64
CA ARG A 26 13.24 15.64 12.39
C ARG A 26 11.77 15.30 12.34
N THR A 27 11.04 15.95 11.44
CA THR A 27 9.77 15.49 10.93
C THR A 27 10.00 14.03 10.55
N LYS A 28 9.60 13.08 11.41
CA LYS A 28 9.73 11.66 11.12
C LYS A 28 8.74 11.40 9.99
N THR A 29 9.23 11.39 8.76
CA THR A 29 8.44 11.00 7.59
C THR A 29 7.94 9.59 7.84
N LEU A 30 6.63 9.45 8.08
CA LEU A 30 5.99 8.16 8.25
C LEU A 30 5.78 7.60 6.84
N GLN A 31 6.56 6.58 6.47
CA GLN A 31 6.37 5.86 5.23
C GLN A 31 5.34 4.75 5.46
N LEU A 32 4.18 4.86 4.80
CA LEU A 32 3.19 3.79 4.73
C LEU A 32 3.11 3.30 3.27
N THR A 33 3.06 1.98 3.11
CA THR A 33 2.88 1.31 1.83
C THR A 33 1.59 0.52 1.90
N LEU A 34 0.58 0.97 1.15
CA LEU A 34 -0.67 0.24 0.94
C LEU A 34 -0.57 -0.50 -0.39
N THR A 35 -0.72 -1.82 -0.37
CA THR A 35 -0.80 -2.67 -1.56
C THR A 35 -2.22 -3.20 -1.65
N VAL A 36 -2.83 -3.07 -2.82
CA VAL A 36 -4.18 -3.59 -3.08
C VAL A 36 -4.10 -4.56 -4.24
N THR A 37 -4.68 -5.74 -4.09
CA THR A 37 -4.72 -6.79 -5.11
C THR A 37 -6.17 -7.14 -5.38
N GLY A 38 -6.62 -6.90 -6.61
CA GLY A 38 -7.97 -7.23 -7.07
C GLY A 38 -7.92 -8.35 -8.10
N THR A 39 -8.93 -9.22 -8.06
CA THR A 39 -9.19 -10.23 -9.08
C THR A 39 -10.40 -9.85 -9.93
N ALA A 40 -10.45 -10.35 -11.17
CA ALA A 40 -11.58 -10.13 -12.08
C ALA A 40 -12.90 -10.73 -11.57
N ASP A 41 -12.85 -11.60 -10.56
CA ASP A 41 -14.02 -12.18 -9.89
C ASP A 41 -14.57 -11.30 -8.76
N GLY A 42 -14.00 -10.10 -8.56
CA GLY A 42 -14.48 -9.13 -7.59
C GLY A 42 -13.93 -9.33 -6.17
N GLU A 43 -12.95 -10.22 -6.01
CA GLU A 43 -12.25 -10.43 -4.75
C GLU A 43 -11.06 -9.46 -4.66
N TRP A 44 -11.10 -8.54 -3.69
CA TRP A 44 -10.06 -7.55 -3.47
C TRP A 44 -9.48 -7.69 -2.07
N HIS A 45 -8.16 -7.65 -1.98
CA HIS A 45 -7.40 -7.71 -0.73
C HIS A 45 -6.52 -6.47 -0.58
N ALA A 46 -6.38 -5.98 0.65
CA ALA A 46 -5.48 -4.89 0.97
C ALA A 46 -4.45 -5.31 2.03
N GLU A 47 -3.21 -4.88 1.81
CA GLU A 47 -2.09 -5.03 2.72
C GLU A 47 -1.55 -3.65 3.07
N LEU A 48 -1.36 -3.36 4.35
CA LEU A 48 -0.77 -2.10 4.81
C LEU A 48 0.53 -2.38 5.56
N LYS A 49 1.62 -1.76 5.11
CA LYS A 49 2.92 -1.76 5.78
C LYS A 49 3.28 -0.36 6.25
N GLN A 50 3.88 -0.26 7.42
CA GLN A 50 4.46 0.96 7.96
C GLN A 50 5.96 0.73 8.16
N GLY A 51 6.79 1.38 7.35
CA GLY A 51 8.20 1.04 7.22
C GLY A 51 8.38 -0.43 6.83
N SER A 52 9.00 -1.23 7.70
CA SER A 52 9.19 -2.67 7.51
C SER A 52 8.13 -3.55 8.19
N THR A 53 7.20 -2.96 8.96
CA THR A 53 6.22 -3.71 9.76
C THR A 53 4.90 -3.80 9.02
N HIS A 54 4.33 -5.00 8.92
CA HIS A 54 2.97 -5.18 8.42
C HIS A 54 1.98 -4.79 9.51
N VAL A 55 1.11 -3.82 9.22
CA VAL A 55 0.04 -3.37 10.10
C VAL A 55 -1.23 -4.18 9.84
N VAL A 56 -1.53 -4.43 8.56
CA VAL A 56 -2.69 -5.21 8.11
C VAL A 56 -2.26 -6.16 6.99
N ARG A 57 -2.79 -7.39 7.01
CA ARG A 57 -2.58 -8.42 5.98
C ARG A 57 -3.92 -9.00 5.57
N ASP A 58 -4.02 -9.34 4.29
CA ASP A 58 -5.15 -10.09 3.70
C ASP A 58 -6.52 -9.53 4.06
N LEU A 59 -6.65 -8.20 4.15
CA LEU A 59 -7.93 -7.58 4.47
C LEU A 59 -8.83 -7.66 3.24
N ALA A 60 -9.93 -8.39 3.33
CA ALA A 60 -10.96 -8.37 2.30
C ALA A 60 -11.58 -6.97 2.18
N VAL A 61 -11.53 -6.39 0.99
CA VAL A 61 -12.06 -5.06 0.69
C VAL A 61 -13.08 -5.19 -0.44
N ALA A 62 -14.13 -4.38 -0.42
CA ALA A 62 -15.03 -4.28 -1.56
C ALA A 62 -14.39 -3.42 -2.67
N ALA A 63 -14.54 -3.83 -3.93
CA ALA A 63 -14.07 -3.04 -5.10
C ALA A 63 -14.56 -1.57 -5.03
N ALA A 64 -15.83 -1.36 -4.67
CA ALA A 64 -16.41 -0.02 -4.52
C ALA A 64 -15.78 0.80 -3.38
N ALA A 65 -15.22 0.16 -2.35
CA ALA A 65 -14.48 0.85 -1.31
C ALA A 65 -13.07 1.23 -1.77
N VAL A 66 -12.41 0.37 -2.56
CA VAL A 66 -11.09 0.67 -3.17
C VAL A 66 -11.19 1.88 -4.10
N SER A 67 -12.19 1.91 -4.98
CA SER A 67 -12.49 3.05 -5.87
C SER A 67 -12.66 4.37 -5.10
N ARG A 68 -13.49 4.34 -4.04
CA ARG A 68 -13.72 5.53 -3.20
C ARG A 68 -12.45 5.99 -2.49
N ALA A 69 -11.70 5.08 -1.90
CA ALA A 69 -10.44 5.40 -1.25
C ALA A 69 -9.39 5.92 -2.24
N ALA A 70 -9.33 5.38 -3.46
CA ALA A 70 -8.45 5.86 -4.51
C ALA A 70 -8.81 7.30 -4.92
N ARG A 71 -10.11 7.64 -5.05
CA ARG A 71 -10.57 9.02 -5.31
C ARG A 71 -10.17 9.98 -4.20
N GLU A 72 -10.22 9.54 -2.95
CA GLU A 72 -9.80 10.34 -1.80
C GLU A 72 -8.28 10.57 -1.76
N LEU A 73 -7.49 9.62 -2.28
CA LEU A 73 -6.03 9.74 -2.42
C LEU A 73 -5.64 10.62 -3.61
N HIS A 74 -6.08 10.26 -4.82
CA HIS A 74 -5.85 11.00 -6.06
C HIS A 74 -6.72 10.48 -7.22
N GLU A 75 -7.25 11.39 -8.04
CA GLU A 75 -8.09 11.06 -9.20
C GLU A 75 -7.37 10.26 -10.31
N ASP A 76 -6.07 10.48 -10.47
CA ASP A 76 -5.23 9.69 -11.39
C ASP A 76 -5.10 8.21 -10.98
N LEU A 77 -5.25 7.90 -9.70
CA LEU A 77 -5.24 6.51 -9.22
C LEU A 77 -6.62 5.88 -9.36
N SER A 78 -7.70 6.65 -9.16
CA SER A 78 -9.05 6.11 -9.27
C SER A 78 -9.44 5.76 -10.68
N THR A 79 -9.04 6.56 -11.68
CA THR A 79 -9.43 6.33 -13.09
C THR A 79 -9.06 4.92 -13.60
N PRO A 80 -7.80 4.43 -13.49
CA PRO A 80 -7.45 3.08 -13.91
C PRO A 80 -8.09 1.99 -13.04
N ILE A 81 -8.28 2.24 -11.74
CA ILE A 81 -8.92 1.29 -10.83
C ILE A 81 -10.40 1.11 -11.19
N ASP A 82 -11.12 2.21 -11.42
CA ASP A 82 -12.53 2.21 -11.81
C ASP A 82 -12.74 1.49 -13.14
N ALA A 83 -11.85 1.71 -14.11
CA ALA A 83 -11.89 1.01 -15.39
C ALA A 83 -11.77 -0.51 -15.22
N VAL A 84 -10.81 -0.99 -14.42
CA VAL A 84 -10.62 -2.43 -14.14
C VAL A 84 -11.83 -3.02 -13.39
N ILE A 85 -12.40 -2.28 -12.44
CA ILE A 85 -13.58 -2.72 -11.68
C ILE A 85 -14.81 -2.84 -12.57
N GLU A 86 -15.05 -1.87 -13.46
CA GLU A 86 -16.19 -1.92 -14.38
C GLU A 86 -16.02 -3.01 -15.44
N GLU A 87 -14.80 -3.25 -15.93
CA GLU A 87 -14.52 -4.37 -16.82
C GLU A 87 -14.82 -5.71 -16.14
N ALA A 88 -14.37 -5.90 -14.90
CA ALA A 88 -14.65 -7.08 -14.10
C ALA A 88 -16.17 -7.29 -13.91
N ARG A 89 -16.90 -6.22 -13.57
CA ARG A 89 -18.37 -6.27 -13.44
C ARG A 89 -19.05 -6.65 -14.75
N SER A 90 -18.59 -6.11 -15.88
CA SER A 90 -19.12 -6.43 -17.21
C SER A 90 -18.90 -7.91 -17.56
N GLN A 91 -17.70 -8.44 -17.30
CA GLN A 91 -17.39 -9.86 -17.50
C GLN A 91 -18.25 -10.77 -16.60
N GLN A 92 -18.45 -10.39 -15.34
CA GLN A 92 -19.32 -11.12 -14.42
C GLN A 92 -20.78 -11.11 -14.91
N ALA A 93 -21.29 -9.95 -15.32
CA ALA A 93 -22.65 -9.82 -15.85
C ALA A 93 -22.86 -10.65 -17.12
N ALA A 94 -21.87 -10.69 -18.03
CA ALA A 94 -21.91 -11.51 -19.22
C ALA A 94 -21.94 -13.02 -18.89
N LYS A 95 -21.12 -13.46 -17.93
CA LYS A 95 -21.16 -14.86 -17.44
C LYS A 95 -22.52 -15.22 -16.85
N VAL A 96 -23.09 -14.33 -16.03
CA VAL A 96 -24.43 -14.56 -15.44
C VAL A 96 -25.50 -14.65 -16.52
N ALA A 97 -25.51 -13.72 -17.49
CA ALA A 97 -26.48 -13.74 -18.58
C ALA A 97 -26.38 -15.01 -19.44
N ALA A 98 -25.17 -15.51 -19.71
CA ALA A 98 -24.97 -16.77 -20.45
C ALA A 98 -25.51 -17.97 -19.66
N LEU A 99 -25.20 -18.06 -18.37
CA LEU A 99 -25.69 -19.13 -17.51
C LEU A 99 -27.22 -19.09 -17.33
N GLU A 100 -27.80 -17.90 -17.23
CA GLU A 100 -29.26 -17.73 -17.16
C GLU A 100 -29.95 -18.18 -18.45
N ALA A 101 -29.36 -17.90 -19.62
CA ALA A 101 -29.88 -18.38 -20.90
C ALA A 101 -29.82 -19.91 -21.01
N GLU A 102 -28.73 -20.54 -20.55
CA GLU A 102 -28.61 -21.99 -20.48
C GLU A 102 -29.66 -22.63 -19.55
N LEU A 103 -29.88 -22.02 -18.38
CA LEU A 103 -30.92 -22.46 -17.44
C LEU A 103 -32.33 -22.30 -18.01
N GLU A 104 -32.61 -21.21 -18.73
CA GLU A 104 -33.91 -21.01 -19.37
C GLU A 104 -34.16 -22.04 -20.48
N ALA A 105 -33.15 -22.33 -21.30
CA ALA A 105 -33.22 -23.36 -22.33
C ALA A 105 -33.47 -24.75 -21.73
N ALA A 106 -32.76 -25.09 -20.65
CA ALA A 106 -32.95 -26.34 -19.92
C ALA A 106 -34.36 -26.45 -19.31
N ARG A 107 -34.88 -25.36 -18.72
CA ARG A 107 -36.25 -25.31 -18.17
C ARG A 107 -37.31 -25.48 -19.25
N LYS A 108 -37.14 -24.88 -20.43
CA LYS A 108 -38.06 -25.04 -21.57
C LYS A 108 -38.07 -26.47 -22.11
N ALA A 109 -36.90 -27.10 -22.21
CA ALA A 109 -36.80 -28.49 -22.65
C ALA A 109 -37.52 -29.44 -21.68
N LEU A 110 -37.38 -29.23 -20.37
CA LEU A 110 -38.08 -30.01 -19.36
C LEU A 110 -39.61 -29.82 -19.46
N ALA A 111 -40.09 -28.59 -19.60
CA ALA A 111 -41.52 -28.29 -19.73
C ALA A 111 -42.18 -28.81 -21.02
N CYS A 112 -41.39 -29.25 -22.01
CA CYS A 112 -41.88 -29.86 -23.26
C CYS A 112 -41.97 -31.40 -23.14
N LEU A 113 -41.40 -31.98 -22.07
CA LEU A 113 -41.40 -33.42 -21.80
C LEU A 113 -42.54 -33.86 -20.86
N ASP A 114 -43.15 -32.92 -20.14
CA ASP A 114 -44.41 -33.07 -19.38
C ASP A 114 -45.63 -32.72 -20.24
#